data_AF-A0A0G2HLS8-F1
#
_entry.id   AF-A0A0G2HLS8-F1
#
_cell.length_a   1.000
_cell.length_b   1.000
_cell.length_c   1.000
_cell.angle_alpha   90.00
_cell.angle_beta   90.00
_cell.angle_gamma   90.00
#
_symmetry.space_group_name_H-M   'P 1'
#
loop_
_entity.id
_entity.type
_entity.pdbx_description
1 polymer ?
#
loop_
_entity_poly.entity_id
_entity_poly.type
_entity_poly.pdbx_seq_one_letter_code
_entity_poly.pdbx_strand_id
1 'polypeptide(L)'
;MCPAQQQQRTVVAEAVKVLKTVESLSPSAGKFNLQEHLFGGASINAHGKPLTEETLNAAKSANAVLLGAIGGPEWGHSSPVRPEQGILALRKELGTYGNLRPCSFASESLVDRSPLKAEVCRGTDFVVVRKNAREQQVIKIRPLPFVNHPV
;
A
#
# COMPACT_ATOMS: atom_id res chain seq x y z
N MET A 1 4.66 -15.71 15.86
CA MET A 1 4.54 -14.88 14.64
C MET A 1 4.68 -15.78 13.43
N CYS A 2 3.74 -15.75 12.49
CA CYS A 2 3.76 -16.59 11.29
C CYS A 2 4.86 -16.08 10.30
N PRO A 3 5.57 -16.97 9.58
CA PRO A 3 6.63 -16.58 8.63
C PRO A 3 6.22 -15.50 7.61
N ALA A 4 4.95 -15.49 7.18
CA ALA A 4 4.42 -14.47 6.27
C ALA A 4 4.45 -13.05 6.86
N GLN A 5 4.27 -12.90 8.18
CA GLN A 5 4.34 -11.61 8.86
C GLN A 5 5.80 -11.12 9.02
N GLN A 6 6.75 -12.05 9.13
CA GLN A 6 8.17 -11.74 9.20
C GLN A 6 8.67 -11.11 7.88
N GLN A 7 8.28 -11.68 6.74
CA GLN A 7 8.64 -11.20 5.41
C GLN A 7 8.04 -9.82 5.07
N GLN A 8 6.93 -9.45 5.71
CA GLN A 8 6.27 -8.16 5.48
C GLN A 8 6.97 -7.02 6.21
N ARG A 9 7.37 -7.26 7.47
CA ARG A 9 8.16 -6.27 8.24
C ARG A 9 9.46 -5.92 7.51
N THR A 10 10.10 -6.89 6.86
CA THR A 10 11.37 -6.64 6.17
C THR A 10 11.19 -5.73 4.97
N VAL A 11 10.18 -5.95 4.11
CA VAL A 11 9.97 -5.10 2.92
C VAL A 11 9.59 -3.66 3.30
N VAL A 12 8.71 -3.48 4.30
CA VAL A 12 8.34 -2.14 4.78
C VAL A 12 9.54 -1.44 5.43
N ALA A 13 10.37 -2.16 6.19
CA ALA A 13 11.58 -1.59 6.76
C ALA A 13 12.57 -1.11 5.69
N GLU A 14 12.77 -1.86 4.60
CA GLU A 14 13.60 -1.41 3.48
C GLU A 14 13.01 -0.19 2.78
N ALA A 15 11.68 -0.15 2.58
CA ALA A 15 11.01 1.04 2.04
C ALA A 15 11.22 2.28 2.93
N VAL A 16 11.18 2.12 4.27
CA VAL A 16 11.46 3.20 5.22
C VAL A 16 12.90 3.70 5.08
N LYS A 17 13.89 2.81 4.89
CA LYS A 17 15.29 3.23 4.64
C LYS A 17 15.41 4.08 3.37
N VAL A 18 14.71 3.69 2.30
CA VAL A 18 14.68 4.48 1.05
C VAL A 18 14.02 5.84 1.30
N LEU A 19 12.89 5.90 1.99
CA LEU A 19 12.24 7.18 2.34
C LEU A 19 13.16 8.09 3.15
N LYS A 20 13.90 7.55 4.13
CA LYS A 20 14.88 8.32 4.91
C LYS A 20 16.09 8.76 4.09
N THR A 21 16.49 7.97 3.11
CA THR A 21 17.53 8.37 2.15
C THR A 21 17.05 9.53 1.28
N VAL A 22 15.81 9.47 0.77
CA VAL A 22 15.20 10.57 0.01
C VAL A 22 15.07 11.83 0.87
N GLU A 23 14.65 11.71 2.13
CA GLU A 23 14.58 12.83 3.09
C GLU A 23 15.95 13.52 3.31
N SER A 24 17.04 12.75 3.25
CA SER A 24 18.41 13.25 3.43
C SER A 24 18.94 13.93 2.16
N LEU A 25 18.66 13.35 0.99
CA LEU A 25 19.24 13.78 -0.29
C LEU A 25 18.40 14.83 -1.01
N SER A 26 17.11 14.95 -0.70
CA SER A 26 16.18 15.85 -1.39
C SER A 26 15.55 16.85 -0.41
N PRO A 27 16.06 18.09 -0.34
CA PRO A 27 15.50 19.12 0.52
C PRO A 27 14.03 19.44 0.21
N SER A 28 13.59 19.26 -1.04
CA SER A 28 12.21 19.51 -1.48
C SER A 28 11.23 18.41 -1.09
N ALA A 29 11.71 17.22 -0.68
CA ALA A 29 10.84 16.11 -0.27
C ALA A 29 10.18 16.34 1.10
N GLY A 30 10.67 17.31 1.89
CA GLY A 30 10.17 17.58 3.23
C GLY A 30 10.64 16.55 4.27
N LYS A 31 9.89 16.42 5.37
CA LYS A 31 10.18 15.47 6.46
C LYS A 31 9.09 14.41 6.56
N PHE A 32 9.48 13.15 6.75
CA PHE A 32 8.56 12.05 6.98
C PHE A 32 8.41 11.77 8.48
N ASN A 33 7.24 12.10 9.03
CA ASN A 33 6.80 11.65 10.35
C ASN A 33 6.15 10.26 10.22
N LEU A 34 6.91 9.22 10.53
CA LEU A 34 6.48 7.83 10.36
C LEU A 34 5.95 7.27 11.68
N GLN A 35 4.73 6.74 11.68
CA GLN A 35 4.11 6.08 12.82
C GLN A 35 3.78 4.63 12.45
N GLU A 36 4.24 3.70 13.28
CA GLU A 36 3.98 2.27 13.08
C GLU A 36 2.76 1.81 13.88
N HIS A 37 1.85 1.11 13.23
CA HIS A 37 0.67 0.53 13.86
C HIS A 37 0.51 -0.94 13.45
N LEU A 38 -0.04 -1.75 14.35
CA LEU A 38 -0.36 -3.13 14.05
C LEU A 38 -1.58 -3.21 13.13
N PHE A 39 -1.50 -4.09 12.13
CA PHE A 39 -2.57 -4.29 11.17
C PHE A 39 -2.68 -5.76 10.76
N GLY A 40 -3.85 -6.16 10.27
CA GLY A 40 -4.11 -7.51 9.76
C GLY A 40 -3.85 -8.58 10.82
N GLY A 41 -3.16 -9.65 10.45
CA GLY A 41 -2.88 -10.77 11.34
C GLY A 41 -2.08 -10.37 12.60
N ALA A 42 -1.22 -9.36 12.51
CA ALA A 42 -0.43 -8.92 13.67
C ALA A 42 -1.34 -8.23 14.71
N SER A 43 -2.31 -7.46 14.24
CA SER A 43 -3.35 -6.88 15.09
C SER A 43 -4.32 -7.93 15.62
N ILE A 44 -4.67 -8.96 14.82
CA ILE A 44 -5.52 -10.07 15.30
C ILE A 44 -4.85 -10.78 16.47
N ASN A 45 -3.56 -11.08 16.36
CA ASN A 45 -2.86 -11.81 17.41
C ASN A 45 -2.70 -10.99 18.70
N ALA A 46 -2.57 -9.67 18.59
CA ALA A 46 -2.41 -8.78 19.74
C ALA A 46 -3.75 -8.31 20.35
N HIS A 47 -4.79 -8.14 19.54
CA HIS A 47 -6.01 -7.42 19.91
C HIS A 47 -7.32 -8.13 19.49
N GLY A 48 -7.23 -9.30 18.85
CA GLY A 48 -8.39 -10.05 18.34
C GLY A 48 -9.11 -9.39 17.16
N LYS A 49 -8.59 -8.28 16.61
CA LYS A 49 -9.19 -7.52 15.50
C LYS A 49 -8.14 -7.20 14.43
N PRO A 50 -8.48 -7.22 13.13
CA PRO A 50 -7.53 -6.93 12.05
C PRO A 50 -7.22 -5.44 11.88
N LEU A 51 -8.06 -4.58 12.41
CA LEU A 51 -7.92 -3.12 12.40
C LEU A 51 -8.51 -2.58 13.70
N THR A 52 -7.68 -1.94 14.52
CA THR A 52 -8.13 -1.23 15.73
C THR A 52 -8.63 0.16 15.39
N GLU A 53 -9.46 0.74 16.26
CA GLU A 53 -9.91 2.14 16.12
C GLU A 53 -8.73 3.12 16.18
N GLU A 54 -7.75 2.85 17.05
CA GLU A 54 -6.51 3.62 17.13
C GLU A 54 -5.79 3.67 15.76
N THR A 55 -5.57 2.52 15.15
CA THR A 55 -4.90 2.42 13.83
C THR A 55 -5.72 3.10 12.74
N LEU A 56 -7.06 2.99 12.80
CA LEU A 56 -7.93 3.66 11.85
C LEU A 56 -7.86 5.19 11.99
N ASN A 57 -7.86 5.70 13.22
CA ASN A 57 -7.78 7.13 13.50
C ASN A 57 -6.42 7.71 13.10
N ALA A 58 -5.34 6.97 13.35
CA ALA A 58 -4.00 7.33 12.86
C ALA A 58 -3.98 7.40 11.32
N ALA A 59 -4.53 6.39 10.64
CA ALA A 59 -4.61 6.38 9.18
C ALA A 59 -5.46 7.52 8.60
N LYS A 60 -6.58 7.88 9.24
CA LYS A 60 -7.42 9.02 8.84
C LYS A 60 -6.72 10.37 9.03
N SER A 61 -5.81 10.46 10.00
CA SER A 61 -5.07 11.68 10.32
C SER A 61 -3.77 11.83 9.52
N ALA A 62 -3.29 10.74 8.91
CA ALA A 62 -2.06 10.72 8.11
C ALA A 62 -2.28 11.25 6.68
N ASN A 63 -1.21 11.79 6.08
CA ASN A 63 -1.25 12.21 4.67
C ASN A 63 -1.17 11.02 3.69
N ALA A 64 -0.56 9.91 4.11
CA ALA A 64 -0.42 8.70 3.34
C ALA A 64 -0.29 7.48 4.25
N VAL A 65 -0.68 6.31 3.74
CA VAL A 65 -0.51 5.03 4.43
C VAL A 65 0.43 4.15 3.61
N LEU A 66 1.57 3.79 4.19
CA LEU A 66 2.46 2.76 3.65
C LEU A 66 2.07 1.42 4.27
N LEU A 67 1.54 0.51 3.45
CA LEU A 67 1.09 -0.82 3.89
C LEU A 67 1.94 -1.91 3.22
N GLY A 68 2.38 -2.88 4.01
CA GLY A 68 2.99 -4.12 3.52
C GLY A 68 1.97 -5.09 2.93
N ALA A 69 2.22 -6.39 3.03
CA ALA A 69 1.21 -7.40 2.73
C ALA A 69 0.38 -7.74 3.98
N ILE A 70 -0.73 -8.45 3.76
CA ILE A 70 -1.60 -8.99 4.81
C ILE A 70 -1.98 -10.42 4.46
N GLY A 71 -2.55 -11.15 5.42
CA GLY A 71 -2.99 -12.52 5.22
C GLY A 71 -1.95 -13.54 5.69
N GLY A 72 -2.37 -14.79 5.71
CA GLY A 72 -1.57 -15.94 6.13
C GLY A 72 -2.45 -17.17 6.36
N PRO A 73 -1.88 -18.39 6.28
CA PRO A 73 -2.64 -19.63 6.43
C PRO A 73 -3.34 -19.76 7.80
N GLU A 74 -2.81 -19.09 8.83
CA GLU A 74 -3.37 -18.99 10.19
C GLU A 74 -4.80 -18.40 10.19
N TRP A 75 -5.12 -17.50 9.26
CA TRP A 75 -6.44 -16.87 9.15
C TRP A 75 -7.20 -17.29 7.89
N GLY A 76 -7.16 -18.59 7.58
CA GLY A 76 -7.82 -19.18 6.43
C GLY A 76 -9.35 -19.00 6.38
N HIS A 77 -10.00 -19.66 5.41
CA HIS A 77 -11.43 -19.45 5.11
C HIS A 77 -12.39 -19.75 6.27
N SER A 78 -12.02 -20.65 7.18
CA SER A 78 -12.82 -21.00 8.36
C SER A 78 -12.68 -20.01 9.51
N SER A 79 -11.72 -19.07 9.44
CA SER A 79 -11.51 -18.11 10.51
C SER A 79 -12.61 -17.03 10.50
N PRO A 80 -13.29 -16.77 11.63
CA PRO A 80 -14.31 -15.72 11.72
C PRO A 80 -13.69 -14.32 11.57
N VAL A 81 -12.44 -14.16 11.99
CA VAL A 81 -11.68 -12.90 11.93
C VAL A 81 -10.51 -13.07 10.99
N ARG A 82 -10.44 -12.22 9.96
CA ARG A 82 -9.49 -12.33 8.86
C ARG A 82 -8.81 -10.99 8.56
N PRO A 83 -7.50 -10.99 8.21
CA PRO A 83 -6.77 -9.77 7.86
C PRO A 83 -7.45 -8.96 6.73
N GLU A 84 -8.06 -9.63 5.76
CA GLU A 84 -8.72 -9.02 4.60
C GLU A 84 -9.90 -8.13 5.00
N GLN A 85 -10.58 -8.43 6.11
CA GLN A 85 -11.65 -7.58 6.63
C GLN A 85 -11.10 -6.20 7.03
N GLY A 86 -9.89 -6.16 7.60
CA GLY A 86 -9.22 -4.91 7.98
C GLY A 86 -8.93 -4.01 6.77
N ILE A 87 -8.39 -4.55 5.68
CA ILE A 87 -8.07 -3.72 4.49
C ILE A 87 -9.31 -3.23 3.75
N LEU A 88 -10.37 -4.03 3.72
CA LEU A 88 -11.64 -3.61 3.13
C LEU A 88 -12.27 -2.47 3.94
N ALA A 89 -12.26 -2.59 5.27
CA ALA A 89 -12.72 -1.53 6.16
C ALA A 89 -11.86 -0.26 6.00
N LEU A 90 -10.53 -0.38 6.07
CA LEU A 90 -9.62 0.75 5.91
C LEU A 90 -9.85 1.49 4.58
N ARG A 91 -9.97 0.75 3.46
CA ARG A 91 -10.19 1.35 2.14
C ARG A 91 -11.51 2.11 2.06
N LYS A 92 -12.58 1.56 2.65
CA LYS A 92 -13.89 2.19 2.71
C LYS A 92 -13.82 3.49 3.52
N GLU A 93 -13.24 3.43 4.70
CA GLU A 93 -13.15 4.56 5.62
C GLU A 93 -12.26 5.71 5.11
N LEU A 94 -11.23 5.39 4.32
CA LEU A 94 -10.35 6.39 3.70
C LEU A 94 -10.87 6.89 2.33
N GLY A 95 -11.98 6.35 1.81
CA GLY A 95 -12.49 6.74 0.49
C GLY A 95 -11.55 6.42 -0.68
N THR A 96 -10.78 5.33 -0.59
CA THR A 96 -9.77 4.96 -1.61
C THR A 96 -10.38 4.15 -2.77
N TYR A 97 -11.15 4.85 -3.60
CA TYR A 97 -11.94 4.22 -4.67
C TYR A 97 -11.12 3.78 -5.89
N GLY A 98 -10.04 4.48 -6.20
CA GLY A 98 -9.15 4.16 -7.32
C GLY A 98 -7.99 3.26 -6.89
N ASN A 99 -7.81 2.12 -7.54
CA ASN A 99 -6.63 1.28 -7.45
C ASN A 99 -5.82 1.39 -8.73
N LEU A 100 -4.65 2.00 -8.63
CA LEU A 100 -3.68 2.09 -9.71
C LEU A 100 -2.73 0.90 -9.61
N ARG A 101 -2.52 0.21 -10.73
CA ARG A 101 -1.55 -0.88 -10.86
C ARG A 101 -0.71 -0.63 -12.11
N PRO A 102 0.44 0.06 -11.96
CA PRO A 102 1.40 0.19 -13.05
C PRO A 102 1.87 -1.18 -13.52
N CYS A 103 1.91 -1.37 -14.83
CA CYS A 103 2.35 -2.57 -15.52
C CYS A 103 3.50 -2.17 -16.43
N SER A 104 4.72 -2.38 -15.95
CA SER A 104 5.96 -2.16 -16.69
C SER A 104 7.06 -3.08 -16.14
N PHE A 105 8.14 -3.24 -16.91
CA PHE A 105 9.32 -3.97 -16.45
C PHE A 105 10.23 -3.04 -15.64
N ALA A 106 10.66 -3.48 -14.46
CA ALA A 106 11.60 -2.70 -13.64
C ALA A 106 13.03 -2.67 -14.24
N SER A 107 13.34 -3.58 -15.17
CA SER A 107 14.61 -3.68 -15.87
C SER A 107 14.44 -4.51 -17.14
N GLU A 108 15.21 -4.21 -18.20
CA GLU A 108 15.27 -5.03 -19.42
C GLU A 108 15.64 -6.48 -19.14
N SER A 109 16.46 -6.73 -18.12
CA SER A 109 16.85 -8.09 -17.70
C SER A 109 15.68 -8.94 -17.18
N LEU A 110 14.51 -8.35 -16.93
CA LEU A 110 13.32 -9.06 -16.48
C LEU A 110 12.39 -9.46 -17.64
N VAL A 111 12.63 -9.00 -18.87
CA VAL A 111 11.76 -9.27 -20.03
C VAL A 111 11.66 -10.76 -20.30
N ASP A 112 12.78 -11.48 -20.24
CA ASP A 112 12.84 -12.92 -20.50
C ASP A 112 12.19 -13.78 -19.40
N ARG A 113 11.76 -13.17 -18.28
CA ARG A 113 10.98 -13.83 -17.22
C ARG A 113 9.47 -13.72 -17.46
N SER A 114 9.05 -12.97 -18.48
CA SER A 114 7.66 -12.88 -18.90
C SER A 114 7.18 -14.22 -19.47
N PRO A 115 5.91 -14.62 -19.25
CA PRO A 115 5.33 -15.76 -19.97
C PRO A 115 5.08 -15.44 -21.47
N LEU A 116 5.20 -14.17 -21.89
CA LEU A 116 5.04 -13.73 -23.27
C LEU A 116 6.39 -13.65 -23.98
N LYS A 117 6.38 -13.76 -25.31
CA LYS A 117 7.58 -13.53 -26.13
C LYS A 117 8.15 -12.13 -25.87
N ALA A 118 9.48 -12.03 -25.82
CA ALA A 118 10.18 -10.76 -25.57
C ALA A 118 9.75 -9.65 -26.54
N GLU A 119 9.62 -9.96 -27.83
CA GLU A 119 9.18 -9.03 -28.87
C GLU A 119 7.76 -8.46 -28.66
N VAL A 120 6.91 -9.16 -27.88
CA VAL A 120 5.54 -8.76 -27.60
C VAL A 120 5.47 -7.88 -26.35
N CYS A 121 6.27 -8.17 -25.33
CA CYS A 121 6.16 -7.51 -24.03
C CYS A 121 7.21 -6.42 -23.78
N ARG A 122 8.33 -6.39 -24.52
CA ARG A 122 9.31 -5.31 -24.40
C ARG A 122 8.66 -3.95 -24.67
N GLY A 123 8.95 -2.96 -23.83
CA GLY A 123 8.33 -1.63 -23.91
C GLY A 123 6.91 -1.54 -23.32
N THR A 124 6.43 -2.58 -22.63
CA THR A 124 5.16 -2.50 -21.89
C THR A 124 5.20 -1.38 -20.85
N ASP A 125 4.34 -0.38 -21.02
CA ASP A 125 4.16 0.72 -20.08
C ASP A 125 2.70 1.20 -20.10
N PHE A 126 1.90 0.73 -19.15
CA PHE A 126 0.53 1.20 -18.95
C PHE A 126 0.11 1.06 -17.49
N VAL A 127 -0.98 1.73 -17.12
CA VAL A 127 -1.54 1.65 -15.77
C VAL A 127 -2.95 1.07 -15.83
N VAL A 128 -3.18 -0.01 -15.10
CA VAL A 128 -4.54 -0.51 -14.87
C VAL A 128 -5.19 0.31 -13.77
N VAL A 129 -6.32 0.96 -14.11
CA VAL A 129 -7.16 1.68 -13.16
C VAL A 129 -8.37 0.80 -12.81
N ARG A 130 -8.43 0.34 -11.56
CA ARG A 130 -9.53 -0.51 -11.06
C ARG A 130 -10.32 0.22 -9.98
N LYS A 131 -11.66 0.13 -10.05
CA LYS A 131 -12.55 0.59 -8.98
C LYS A 131 -12.59 -0.43 -7.82
N ASN A 132 -12.36 0.04 -6.59
CA ASN A 132 -12.29 -0.80 -5.38
C ASN A 132 -13.62 -0.98 -4.63
N ALA A 133 -14.54 -0.01 -4.68
CA ALA A 133 -15.78 -0.04 -3.88
C ALA A 133 -17.04 0.03 -4.74
N ARG A 134 -18.02 -0.84 -4.47
CA ARG A 134 -19.37 -0.76 -5.02
C ARG A 134 -20.15 0.32 -4.27
N GLU A 135 -20.15 1.53 -4.81
CA GLU A 135 -21.23 2.51 -4.71
C GLU A 135 -21.04 3.52 -5.86
N GLN A 136 -22.12 3.92 -6.53
CA GLN A 136 -22.09 4.86 -7.64
C GLN A 136 -21.96 6.28 -7.08
N GLN A 137 -20.74 6.84 -6.99
CA GLN A 137 -20.55 8.28 -6.84
C GLN A 137 -19.31 8.76 -7.61
N VAL A 138 -19.47 9.95 -8.18
CA VAL A 138 -18.52 10.70 -9.01
C VAL A 138 -17.24 10.99 -8.24
N ILE A 139 -16.09 10.77 -8.88
CA ILE A 139 -14.78 11.08 -8.31
C ILE A 139 -14.64 12.61 -8.20
N LYS A 140 -14.62 13.15 -6.98
CA LYS A 140 -14.19 14.52 -6.71
C LYS A 140 -12.69 14.52 -6.48
N ILE A 141 -11.91 14.77 -7.55
CA ILE A 141 -10.49 15.11 -7.42
C ILE A 141 -10.44 16.56 -6.96
N ARG A 142 -10.01 16.80 -5.72
CA ARG A 142 -9.54 18.14 -5.31
C ARG A 142 -8.04 18.20 -5.59
N PRO A 143 -7.58 19.03 -6.54
CA PRO A 143 -6.16 19.35 -6.61
C PRO A 143 -5.77 20.11 -5.34
N LEU A 144 -4.64 19.75 -4.75
CA LEU A 144 -3.93 20.66 -3.84
C LEU A 144 -3.43 21.85 -4.67
N PRO A 145 -3.39 23.07 -4.12
CA PRO A 145 -2.84 24.22 -4.82
C PRO A 145 -1.39 23.91 -5.21
N PHE A 146 -1.07 24.10 -6.50
CA PHE A 146 0.30 24.15 -6.99
C PHE A 146 1.04 25.24 -6.21
N VAL A 147 1.99 24.84 -5.36
CA VAL A 147 2.95 25.78 -4.79
C VAL A 147 4.07 25.90 -5.80
N ASN A 148 4.09 27.00 -6.55
CA ASN A 148 5.21 27.35 -7.42
C ASN A 148 6.45 27.54 -6.53
N HIS A 149 7.41 26.64 -6.62
CA HIS A 149 8.78 26.95 -6.21
C HIS A 149 9.48 27.63 -7.39
N PRO A 150 10.01 28.86 -7.22
CA PRO A 150 10.81 29.49 -8.26
C PRO A 150 12.11 28.72 -8.44
N VAL A 151 12.42 28.41 -9.70
CA VAL A 151 13.78 28.11 -10.19
C VAL A 151 14.62 29.37 -10.20
#